data_AF-A0A6P8S459-F1
#
_entry.id   AF-A0A6P8S459-F1
#
_cell.length_a   1.000
_cell.length_b   1.000
_cell.length_c   1.000
_cell.angle_alpha   90.00
_cell.angle_beta   90.00
_cell.angle_gamma   90.00
#
_symmetry.space_group_name_H-M   'P 1'
#
loop_
_entity.id
_entity.type
_entity.pdbx_description
1 polymer ?
#
loop_
_entity_poly.entity_id
_entity_poly.type
_entity_poly.pdbx_seq_one_letter_code
_entity_poly.pdbx_strand_id
1 'polypeptide(L)'
;MTSKIKKRVVLPTRPAPPSIEQILEDVQNASASDPVFVLGGETSEETWDEDVLADRERQYHHSHSYVELNHRLQKACSLMKIKCKELQETGEMLDDKILEMKAKTL
;
A
#
# COMPACT_ATOMS: atom_id res chain seq x y z
N MET A 1 -58.09 -7.55 9.01
CA MET A 1 -56.70 -7.16 8.67
C MET A 1 -56.63 -5.63 8.66
N THR A 2 -56.27 -4.98 9.77
CA THR A 2 -56.20 -3.51 9.84
C THR A 2 -54.76 -3.06 10.10
N SER A 3 -54.10 -2.61 9.04
CA SER A 3 -52.70 -2.19 9.04
C SER A 3 -52.54 -0.83 9.72
N LYS A 4 -51.91 -0.78 10.90
CA LYS A 4 -51.56 0.48 11.57
C LYS A 4 -50.41 1.16 10.81
N ILE A 5 -50.69 2.27 10.14
CA ILE A 5 -49.67 3.11 9.49
C ILE A 5 -48.77 3.70 10.58
N LYS A 6 -47.49 3.33 10.58
CA LYS A 6 -46.46 3.91 11.44
C LYS A 6 -46.18 5.33 10.96
N LYS A 7 -46.61 6.35 11.71
CA LYS A 7 -46.24 7.74 11.45
C LYS A 7 -44.72 7.85 11.51
N ARG A 8 -44.09 8.23 10.40
CA ARG A 8 -42.64 8.50 10.36
C ARG A 8 -42.36 9.65 11.33
N VAL A 9 -41.53 9.38 12.34
CA VAL A 9 -41.05 10.40 13.27
C VAL A 9 -40.13 11.31 12.46
N VAL A 10 -40.61 12.51 12.14
CA VAL A 10 -39.81 13.53 11.45
C VAL A 10 -38.93 14.17 12.50
N LEU A 11 -37.61 13.96 12.39
CA LEU A 11 -36.65 14.61 13.27
C LEU A 11 -36.62 16.13 13.00
N PRO A 12 -36.34 16.96 14.01
CA PRO A 12 -36.13 18.39 13.82
C PRO A 12 -35.05 18.64 12.76
N THR A 13 -35.25 19.68 11.96
CA THR A 13 -34.25 20.10 10.97
C THR A 13 -32.98 20.58 11.67
N ARG A 14 -31.82 20.14 11.18
CA ARG A 14 -30.52 20.60 11.68
C ARG A 14 -30.43 22.12 11.51
N PRO A 15 -29.93 22.86 12.52
CA PRO A 15 -29.66 24.28 12.37
C PRO A 15 -28.64 24.53 11.24
N ALA A 16 -28.70 25.72 10.66
CA ALA A 16 -27.68 26.16 9.72
C ALA A 16 -26.31 26.21 10.43
N PRO A 17 -25.21 25.90 9.72
CA PRO A 17 -23.88 26.08 10.27
C PRO A 17 -23.63 27.57 10.59
N PRO A 18 -22.75 27.87 11.56
CA PRO A 18 -22.39 29.25 11.89
C PRO A 18 -21.74 29.95 10.69
N SER A 19 -21.85 31.29 10.67
CA SER A 19 -21.17 32.10 9.67
C SER A 19 -19.68 32.24 9.99
N ILE A 20 -18.89 32.67 9.01
CA ILE A 20 -17.45 32.87 9.16
C ILE A 20 -17.20 33.94 10.24
N GLU A 21 -18.02 34.99 10.26
CA GLU A 21 -17.92 36.10 11.21
C GLU A 21 -18.10 35.62 12.65
N GLN A 22 -19.07 34.74 12.89
CA GLN A 22 -19.32 34.17 14.21
C GLN A 22 -18.16 33.29 14.69
N ILE A 23 -17.59 32.50 13.78
CA ILE A 23 -16.41 31.67 14.09
C ILE A 23 -15.22 32.57 14.46
N LEU A 24 -14.99 33.66 13.72
CA LEU A 24 -13.88 34.58 13.98
C LEU A 24 -14.07 35.34 15.30
N GLU A 25 -15.29 35.73 15.63
CA GLU A 25 -15.64 36.34 16.92
C GLU A 25 -15.34 35.39 18.08
N ASP A 26 -15.77 34.12 17.98
CA ASP A 26 -15.48 33.10 19.00
C ASP A 26 -13.98 32.89 19.19
N VAL A 27 -13.20 32.85 18.10
CA VAL A 27 -11.74 32.70 18.14
C VAL A 27 -11.06 33.93 18.77
N GLN A 28 -11.53 35.14 18.47
CA GLN A 28 -10.96 36.37 19.03
C GLN A 28 -11.27 36.54 20.52
N ASN A 29 -12.43 36.06 20.96
CA ASN A 29 -12.85 36.12 22.36
C ASN A 29 -12.34 34.93 23.19
N ALA A 30 -11.77 33.90 22.56
CA ALA A 30 -11.20 32.77 23.25
C ALA A 30 -9.97 33.16 24.08
N SER A 31 -9.84 32.55 25.25
CA SER A 31 -8.74 32.83 26.19
C SER A 31 -7.40 32.42 25.60
N ALA A 32 -6.33 33.12 25.94
CA ALA A 32 -4.96 32.68 25.61
C ALA A 32 -4.61 31.31 26.25
N SER A 33 -5.35 30.89 27.28
CA SER A 33 -5.24 29.56 27.89
C SER A 33 -6.13 28.50 27.24
N ASP A 34 -6.82 28.82 26.13
CA ASP A 34 -7.66 27.87 25.41
C ASP A 34 -6.78 26.74 24.83
N PRO A 35 -7.16 25.47 25.00
CA PRO A 35 -6.44 24.33 24.41
C PRO A 35 -6.18 24.48 22.91
N VAL A 36 -7.05 25.15 22.14
CA VAL A 36 -6.84 25.39 20.71
C VAL A 36 -5.55 26.17 20.45
N PHE A 37 -5.19 27.10 21.34
CA PHE A 37 -3.96 27.90 21.22
C PHE A 37 -2.78 27.29 21.98
N VAL A 38 -3.03 26.59 23.09
CA VAL A 38 -1.98 25.94 23.88
C VAL A 38 -1.45 24.69 23.18
N LEU A 39 -2.34 23.82 22.67
CA LEU A 39 -1.97 22.61 21.92
C LEU A 39 -1.39 22.95 20.54
N GLY A 40 -1.69 24.13 19.98
CA GLY A 40 -1.09 24.61 18.73
C GLY A 40 0.39 25.01 18.87
N GLY A 41 0.84 25.37 20.08
CA GLY A 41 2.26 25.53 20.42
C GLY A 41 2.98 24.18 20.62
N GLU A 42 2.19 23.13 20.82
CA GLU A 42 2.61 21.73 20.78
C GLU A 42 2.40 21.13 19.39
N THR A 43 2.72 21.86 18.32
CA THR A 43 3.52 21.17 17.30
C THR A 43 4.85 20.89 17.97
N SER A 44 4.86 19.89 18.87
CA SER A 44 6.06 19.17 19.18
C SER A 44 6.59 18.85 17.80
N GLU A 45 7.66 19.52 17.39
CA GLU A 45 8.67 18.84 16.60
C GLU A 45 8.81 17.53 17.35
N GLU A 46 8.18 16.47 16.85
CA GLU A 46 8.40 15.14 17.35
C GLU A 46 9.89 14.98 17.11
N THR A 47 10.66 15.31 18.14
CA THR A 47 12.10 15.19 18.14
C THR A 47 12.28 13.70 18.30
N TRP A 48 12.00 12.99 17.20
CA TRP A 48 12.22 11.59 17.08
C TRP A 48 13.68 11.42 17.43
N ASP A 49 13.93 10.63 18.47
CA ASP A 49 15.28 10.29 18.87
C ASP A 49 16.06 9.88 17.61
N GLU A 50 17.22 10.51 17.39
CA GLU A 50 18.04 10.30 16.19
C GLU A 50 18.37 8.81 16.02
N ASP A 51 18.52 8.09 17.15
CA ASP A 51 18.72 6.64 17.15
C ASP A 51 17.51 5.87 16.60
N VAL A 52 16.29 6.31 16.92
CA VAL A 52 15.03 5.74 16.41
C VAL A 52 14.87 6.02 14.92
N LEU A 53 15.21 7.23 14.46
CA LEU A 53 15.22 7.57 13.03
C LEU A 53 16.25 6.74 12.26
N ALA A 54 17.47 6.64 12.79
CA ALA A 54 18.53 5.84 12.20
C ALA A 54 18.17 4.35 12.12
N ASP A 55 17.53 3.80 13.14
CA ASP A 55 17.01 2.43 13.12
C ASP A 55 15.92 2.24 12.06
N ARG A 56 14.98 3.19 11.97
CA ARG A 56 13.90 3.13 10.98
C ARG A 56 14.44 3.20 9.55
N GLU A 57 15.42 4.07 9.32
CA GLU A 57 16.10 4.20 8.02
C GLU A 57 16.87 2.92 7.66
N ARG A 58 17.57 2.30 8.63
CA ARG A 58 18.23 1.00 8.43
C ARG A 58 17.23 -0.09 8.06
N GLN A 59 16.10 -0.17 8.75
CA GLN A 59 15.05 -1.15 8.46
C GLN A 59 14.44 -0.94 7.07
N TYR A 60 14.19 0.31 6.68
CA TYR A 60 13.71 0.66 5.36
C TYR A 60 14.68 0.18 4.28
N HIS A 61 15.97 0.52 4.38
CA HIS A 61 17.00 0.09 3.45
C HIS A 61 17.12 -1.44 3.38
N HIS A 62 17.03 -2.12 4.52
CA HIS A 62 17.08 -3.58 4.58
C HIS A 62 15.90 -4.21 3.84
N SER A 63 14.68 -3.75 4.13
CA SER A 63 13.47 -4.23 3.46
C SER A 63 13.52 -3.95 1.95
N HIS A 64 13.92 -2.74 1.57
CA HIS A 64 14.06 -2.35 0.16
C HIS A 64 15.05 -3.27 -0.58
N SER A 65 16.25 -3.46 -0.01
CA SER A 65 17.29 -4.33 -0.60
C SER A 65 16.82 -5.78 -0.74
N TYR A 66 16.11 -6.30 0.26
CA TYR A 66 15.53 -7.64 0.22
C TYR A 66 14.51 -7.80 -0.90
N VAL A 67 13.60 -6.84 -1.06
CA VAL A 67 12.57 -6.86 -2.11
C VAL A 67 13.21 -6.78 -3.50
N GLU A 68 14.20 -5.91 -3.68
CA GLU A 68 14.93 -5.79 -4.95
C GLU A 68 15.63 -7.11 -5.32
N LEU A 69 16.35 -7.72 -4.37
CA LEU A 69 17.02 -8.99 -4.58
C LEU A 69 16.04 -10.10 -4.92
N ASN A 70 14.91 -10.19 -4.21
CA ASN A 70 13.86 -11.17 -4.52
C ASN A 70 13.31 -11.00 -5.92
N HIS A 71 13.06 -9.76 -6.34
CA HIS A 71 12.59 -9.49 -7.68
C HIS A 71 13.60 -9.94 -8.76
N ARG A 72 14.89 -9.70 -8.53
CA ARG A 72 15.97 -10.18 -9.40
C ARG A 72 16.03 -11.72 -9.44
N LEU A 73 15.89 -12.38 -8.30
CA LEU A 73 15.87 -13.85 -8.22
C LEU A 73 14.66 -14.43 -8.95
N GLN A 74 13.46 -13.85 -8.77
CA GLN A 74 12.26 -14.27 -9.48
C GLN A 74 12.44 -14.18 -11.00
N LYS A 75 13.01 -13.07 -11.49
CA LYS A 75 13.35 -12.92 -12.91
C LYS A 75 14.33 -14.00 -13.37
N ALA A 76 15.43 -14.21 -12.65
CA ALA A 76 16.42 -15.22 -12.99
C ALA A 76 15.81 -16.64 -13.02
N CYS A 77 14.99 -16.99 -12.03
CA CYS A 77 14.29 -18.28 -11.98
C CYS A 77 13.33 -18.44 -13.17
N SER A 78 12.57 -17.40 -13.53
CA SER A 78 11.67 -17.45 -14.67
C SER A 78 12.42 -17.66 -15.99
N LEU A 79 13.53 -16.94 -16.19
CA LEU A 79 14.40 -17.09 -17.35
C LEU A 79 15.01 -18.49 -17.43
N MET A 80 15.50 -19.01 -16.29
CA MET A 80 16.09 -20.35 -16.23
C MET A 80 15.06 -21.42 -16.61
N LYS A 81 13.81 -21.30 -16.11
CA LYS A 81 12.73 -22.22 -16.48
C LYS A 81 12.46 -22.22 -17.99
N ILE A 82 12.45 -21.03 -18.62
CA ILE A 82 12.29 -20.92 -20.07
C ILE A 82 13.44 -21.62 -20.78
N LYS A 83 14.68 -21.36 -20.39
CA LYS A 83 15.87 -21.96 -21.01
C LYS A 83 15.93 -23.47 -20.85
N CYS A 84 15.55 -24.01 -19.70
CA CYS A 84 15.45 -25.46 -19.51
C CYS A 84 14.42 -26.09 -20.43
N LYS A 85 13.25 -25.45 -20.62
CA LYS A 85 12.20 -25.94 -21.53
C LYS A 85 12.66 -25.92 -22.98
N GLU A 86 13.26 -24.82 -23.42
CA GLU A 86 13.86 -24.72 -24.76
C GLU A 86 14.90 -25.83 -24.99
N LEU A 87 15.79 -26.05 -24.02
CA LEU A 87 16.83 -27.06 -24.13
C LEU A 87 16.22 -28.48 -24.20
N GLN A 88 15.21 -28.77 -23.39
CA GLN A 88 14.50 -30.03 -23.42
C GLN A 88 13.85 -30.28 -24.79
N GLU A 89 13.10 -29.31 -25.32
CA GLU A 89 12.44 -29.42 -26.64
C GLU A 89 13.47 -29.62 -27.76
N THR A 90 14.60 -28.91 -27.71
CA THR A 90 15.67 -29.11 -28.69
C THR A 90 16.34 -30.49 -28.57
N GLY A 91 16.44 -31.03 -27.36
CA GLY A 91 16.94 -32.38 -27.11
C GLY A 91 16.02 -33.45 -27.68
N GLU A 92 14.71 -33.35 -27.41
CA GLU A 92 13.69 -34.27 -27.95
C GLU A 92 13.70 -34.25 -29.49
N MET A 93 13.73 -33.07 -30.12
CA MET A 93 13.85 -32.95 -31.57
C MET A 93 15.13 -33.58 -32.14
N LEU A 94 16.23 -33.51 -31.40
CA LEU A 94 17.50 -34.11 -31.82
C LEU A 94 17.42 -35.64 -31.75
N ASP A 95 16.85 -36.19 -30.68
CA ASP A 95 16.65 -37.62 -30.52
C ASP A 95 15.76 -38.20 -31.63
N ASP A 96 14.66 -37.51 -31.95
CA ASP A 96 13.77 -37.87 -33.07
C ASP A 96 14.53 -37.91 -34.40
N LYS A 97 15.35 -36.88 -34.68
CA LYS A 97 16.18 -36.84 -35.90
C LYS A 97 17.22 -37.96 -35.92
N ILE A 98 17.80 -38.31 -34.78
CA ILE A 98 18.76 -39.43 -34.68
C ILE A 98 18.05 -40.75 -34.98
N LEU A 99 16.84 -40.96 -34.44
CA LEU A 99 16.03 -42.15 -34.73
C LEU A 99 15.66 -42.25 -36.21
N GLU A 100 15.23 -41.13 -36.82
CA GLU A 100 14.92 -41.07 -38.25
C GLU A 100 16.15 -41.39 -39.12
N MET A 101 17.31 -40.82 -38.79
CA MET A 101 18.55 -41.15 -39.50
C MET A 101 18.89 -42.62 -39.38
N LYS A 102 18.87 -43.18 -38.16
CA LYS A 102 19.15 -44.62 -37.93
C LYS A 102 18.22 -45.54 -38.72
N ALA A 103 16.94 -45.18 -38.84
CA ALA A 103 15.97 -45.95 -39.61
C ALA A 103 16.22 -45.88 -41.13
N LYS A 104 16.81 -44.80 -41.65
CA LYS A 104 17.17 -44.64 -43.06
C LYS A 104 18.48 -45.32 -43.45
N THR A 105 19.36 -45.62 -42.49
CA THR A 105 20.64 -46.30 -42.72
C THR A 105 20.59 -47.82 -42.57
N LEU A 106 19.44 -48.37 -42.16
CA LEU A 106 19.10 -49.80 -42.15
C LEU A 106 18.28 -50.15 -43.39
#